data_AF-A0A0P0CR03-F1
#
_entry.id   AF-A0A0P0CR03-F1
#
_cell.length_a   1.000
_cell.length_b   1.000
_cell.length_c   1.000
_cell.angle_alpha   90.00
_cell.angle_beta   90.00
_cell.angle_gamma   90.00
#
_symmetry.space_group_name_H-M   'P 1'
#
loop_
_entity.id
_entity.type
_entity.pdbx_description
1 polymer ?
#
loop_
_entity_poly.entity_id
_entity_poly.type
_entity_poly.pdbx_seq_one_letter_code
_entity_poly.pdbx_strand_id
1 'polypeptide(L)' 'MKEDTYLLLNQGWQSSFKPIYFLGFDISWLVMEEAFISPFDHRKYSFNEAMRIALNSQANHEWAA' A
#
# COMPACT_ATOMS: atom_id res chain seq x y z
N MET A 1 1.38 13.11 2.06
CA MET A 1 2.23 11.90 1.95
C MET A 1 2.55 11.30 3.31
N LYS A 2 3.22 11.99 4.27
CA LYS A 2 3.48 11.38 5.59
C LYS A 2 2.19 11.08 6.39
N GLU A 3 1.24 12.01 6.45
CA GLU A 3 -0.05 11.84 7.16
C GLU A 3 -0.86 10.65 6.66
N ASP A 4 -0.96 10.49 5.34
CA ASP A 4 -1.72 9.41 4.72
C ASP A 4 -1.09 8.03 5.01
N THR A 5 0.24 7.96 5.01
CA THR A 5 0.95 6.74 5.43
C THR A 5 0.69 6.41 6.90
N TYR A 6 0.63 7.42 7.78
CA TYR A 6 0.28 7.19 9.19
C TYR A 6 -1.12 6.60 9.35
N LEU A 7 -2.08 6.98 8.51
CA LEU A 7 -3.42 6.38 8.51
C LEU A 7 -3.36 4.88 8.21
N LEU A 8 -2.61 4.47 7.18
CA LEU A 8 -2.42 3.05 6.85
C LEU A 8 -1.77 2.29 8.00
N LEU A 9 -0.68 2.82 8.55
CA LEU A 9 0.04 2.18 9.64
C LEU A 9 -0.83 2.03 10.90
N ASN A 10 -1.64 3.04 11.23
CA ASN A 10 -2.57 2.99 12.38
C ASN A 10 -3.68 1.95 12.19
N GLN A 11 -4.07 1.67 10.95
CA GLN A 11 -5.02 0.61 10.62
C GLN A 11 -4.38 -0.79 10.53
N GLY A 12 -3.08 -0.91 10.85
CA GLY A 12 -2.36 -2.18 10.88
C GLY A 12 -1.71 -2.59 9.55
N TRP A 13 -1.69 -1.71 8.55
CA TRP A 13 -0.94 -1.97 7.32
C TRP A 13 0.55 -1.92 7.57
N GLN A 14 1.31 -2.76 6.86
CA GLN A 14 2.77 -2.78 6.95
C GLN A 14 3.41 -2.25 5.68
N SER A 15 4.39 -1.37 5.79
CA SER A 15 5.20 -0.95 4.65
C SER A 15 6.24 -2.03 4.30
N SER A 16 6.42 -2.26 3.02
CA SER A 16 7.36 -3.21 2.44
C SER A 16 7.89 -2.64 1.12
N PHE A 17 8.91 -3.30 0.56
CA PHE A 17 9.41 -2.99 -0.76
C PHE A 17 9.29 -4.22 -1.64
N LYS A 18 8.93 -4.03 -2.91
CA LYS A 18 8.96 -5.09 -3.92
C LYS A 18 9.92 -4.69 -5.04
N PRO A 19 10.75 -5.63 -5.52
CA PRO A 19 11.60 -5.37 -6.67
C PRO A 19 10.74 -5.22 -7.93
N ILE A 20 11.03 -4.22 -8.74
CA ILE A 20 10.50 -4.04 -10.08
C ILE A 20 11.68 -3.89 -11.04
N TYR A 21 11.57 -4.55 -12.19
CA TYR A 21 12.53 -4.42 -13.27
C TYR A 21 12.00 -3.42 -14.29
N PHE A 22 12.77 -2.39 -14.56
CA PHE A 22 12.53 -1.53 -15.71
C PHE A 22 13.35 -2.04 -16.89
N LEU A 23 12.65 -2.58 -17.90
CA LEU A 23 13.25 -3.00 -19.17
C LEU A 23 13.21 -1.81 -20.14
N GLY A 24 14.30 -1.06 -20.23
CA GLY A 24 14.44 0.06 -21.13
C GLY A 24 15.86 0.17 -21.68
N PHE A 25 16.02 -0.15 -22.97
CA PHE A 25 17.32 -0.27 -23.69
C PHE A 25 18.25 -1.34 -23.09
N ASP A 26 19.46 -1.53 -23.64
CA ASP A 26 20.43 -2.61 -23.33
C ASP A 26 20.87 -2.73 -21.85
N ILE A 27 20.24 -1.99 -20.93
CA ILE A 27 20.49 -1.98 -19.49
C ILE A 27 19.17 -2.18 -18.74
N SER A 28 19.14 -3.15 -17.84
CA SER A 28 18.01 -3.35 -16.91
C SER A 28 18.33 -2.75 -15.55
N TRP A 29 17.41 -1.94 -15.00
CA TRP A 29 17.54 -1.39 -13.65
C TRP A 29 16.62 -2.14 -12.68
N LEU A 30 17.19 -2.58 -11.55
CA LEU A 30 16.43 -3.07 -10.41
C LEU A 30 16.02 -1.88 -9.55
N VAL A 31 14.72 -1.63 -9.45
CA VAL A 31 14.15 -0.55 -8.64
C VAL A 31 13.30 -1.17 -7.53
N MET A 32 13.38 -0.62 -6.32
CA MET A 32 12.50 -1.00 -5.22
C MET A 32 11.29 -0.08 -5.22
N GLU A 33 10.10 -0.66 -5.41
CA GLU A 33 8.83 0.08 -5.27
C GLU A 33 8.27 -0.17 -3.86
N GLU A 34 7.79 0.90 -3.22
CA GLU A 34 7.08 0.80 -1.95
C GLU A 34 5.73 0.08 -2.16
N ALA A 35 5.42 -0.84 -1.27
CA ALA A 35 4.18 -1.60 -1.25
C ALA A 35 3.66 -1.73 0.19
N PHE A 36 2.35 -1.76 0.35
CA PHE A 36 1.68 -1.89 1.64
C PHE A 36 1.02 -3.25 1.75
N ILE A 37 1.32 -3.98 2.82
CA ILE A 37 0.74 -5.29 3.12
C ILE A 37 -0.54 -5.06 3.91
N SER A 38 -1.66 -5.58 3.41
CA SER A 38 -2.95 -5.47 4.08
C SER A 38 -3.01 -6.36 5.32
N PRO A 39 -3.56 -5.87 6.45
CA PRO A 39 -3.79 -6.71 7.63
C PRO A 39 -4.93 -7.72 7.45
N PHE A 40 -5.77 -7.56 6.40
CA PHE A 40 -6.96 -8.39 6.21
C PHE A 40 -6.67 -9.66 5.39
N ASP A 41 -5.88 -9.53 4.32
CA ASP A 41 -5.62 -10.62 3.37
C ASP A 41 -4.12 -10.92 3.17
N HIS A 42 -3.23 -10.17 3.84
CA HIS A 42 -1.78 -10.28 3.75
C HIS A 42 -1.21 -10.11 2.33
N ARG A 43 -1.97 -9.51 1.41
CA ARG A 43 -1.51 -9.20 0.05
C ARG A 43 -0.86 -7.82 0.01
N LYS A 44 0.03 -7.64 -0.98
CA LYS A 44 0.73 -6.39 -1.25
C LYS A 44 -0.09 -5.52 -2.18
N TYR A 45 -0.21 -4.24 -1.84
CA TYR A 45 -0.92 -3.22 -2.59
C TYR A 45 -0.03 -2.01 -2.83
N SER A 46 -0.28 -1.27 -3.92
CA SER A 46 0.30 0.07 -4.06
C SER A 46 -0.30 1.02 -3.01
N PHE A 47 0.37 2.14 -2.74
CA PHE A 47 -0.13 3.15 -1.81
C PHE A 47 -1.58 3.59 -2.12
N ASN A 48 -1.88 3.87 -3.40
CA ASN A 48 -3.20 4.33 -3.83
C ASN A 48 -4.29 3.28 -3.60
N GLU A 49 -3.98 2.00 -3.84
CA GLU A 49 -4.91 0.91 -3.59
C GLU A 49 -5.15 0.69 -2.09
N ALA A 50 -4.06 0.69 -1.30
CA ALA A 50 -4.13 0.57 0.15
C ALA A 50 -4.98 1.69 0.76
N MET A 51 -4.77 2.94 0.34
CA MET A 51 -5.56 4.09 0.78
C MET A 51 -7.04 3.96 0.42
N ARG A 52 -7.35 3.56 -0.81
CA ARG A 52 -8.75 3.36 -1.23
C ARG A 52 -9.44 2.29 -0.38
N ILE A 53 -8.75 1.21 -0.06
CA ILE A 53 -9.30 0.14 0.79
C ILE A 53 -9.49 0.64 2.23
N ALA A 54 -8.48 1.29 2.79
CA ALA A 54 -8.49 1.86 4.14
C ALA A 54 -9.64 2.85 4.36
N LEU A 55 -9.87 3.75 3.41
CA LEU A 55 -10.96 4.73 3.46
C LEU A 55 -12.34 4.06 3.37
N ASN A 56 -12.49 3.05 2.50
CA ASN A 56 -13.75 2.31 2.38
C ASN A 56 -14.06 1.49 3.65
N SER A 57 -13.05 0.89 4.28
CA SER A 57 -13.25 0.18 5.55
C SER A 57 -13.65 1.11 6.69
N GLN A 58 -13.09 2.33 6.73
CA GLN A 58 -13.45 3.32 7.73
C GLN A 58 -14.89 3.81 7.55
N ALA A 59 -15.29 4.13 6.33
CA ALA A 59 -16.66 4.52 6.03
C ALA A 59 -17.64 3.43 6.48
N ASN A 60 -17.40 2.16 6.16
CA ASN A 60 -18.28 1.07 6.58
C ASN A 60 -18.35 0.88 8.11
N HIS A 61 -17.32 1.29 8.86
CA HIS A 61 -17.33 1.23 10.32
C HIS A 61 -18.19 2.35 10.94
N GLU A 62 -18.21 3.54 10.32
CA GLU A 62 -19.00 4.69 10.79
C GLU A 62 -20.52 4.50 10.61
N TRP A 63 -20.97 3.70 9.63
CA TRP A 63 -22.39 3.38 9.42
C TRP A 63 -22.89 2.17 10.22
N ALA A 64 -21.98 1.42 10.85
CA ALA A 64 -22.29 0.21 11.62
C ALA A 64 -22.34 0.43 13.15
N ALA A 65 -22.06 1.66 13.60
CA ALA A 65 -22.09 2.09 15.00
C ALA A 65 -23.33 2.96 15.28
#